data_AF-A0A644SIQ0-F1
#
_entry.id   AF-A0A644SIQ0-F1
#
_cell.length_a   1.000
_cell.length_b   1.000
_cell.length_c   1.000
_cell.angle_alpha   90.00
_cell.angle_beta   90.00
_cell.angle_gamma   90.00
#
_symmetry.space_group_name_H-M   'P 1'
#
loop_
_entity.id
_entity.type
_entity.pdbx_description
1 polymer ?
#
loop_
_entity_poly.entity_id
_entity_poly.type
_entity_poly.pdbx_seq_one_letter_code
_entity_poly.pdbx_strand_id
1 'polypeptide(L)'
;MELINKNFELWVSRYEIISQHVPRNKEIMEIKILQNQVDEWIKTIGVRYFNELTNMAMLTEEVGEVARIIARRYGEQSEKESDKSKDLGEELADVLFVTLCLANQTGVDLQAAFDKKMKVKTERDFDRHQNNEKLK
;
A
#
# COMPACT_ATOMS: atom_id res chain seq x y z
N MET A 1 21.77 -18.73 25.17
CA MET A 1 20.63 -19.04 24.27
C MET A 1 19.29 -19.02 25.00
N GLU A 2 19.18 -19.44 26.26
CA GLU A 2 17.90 -19.44 27.01
C GLU A 2 17.28 -18.05 27.27
N LEU A 3 18.10 -17.00 27.48
CA LEU A 3 17.61 -15.64 27.76
C LEU A 3 16.90 -14.96 26.56
N ILE A 4 17.27 -15.32 25.33
CA ILE A 4 16.66 -14.75 24.11
C ILE A 4 15.28 -15.38 23.89
N ASN A 5 15.15 -16.70 24.09
CA ASN A 5 13.85 -17.38 24.00
C ASN A 5 12.86 -16.88 25.05
N LYS A 6 13.32 -16.61 26.27
CA LYS A 6 12.43 -16.12 27.34
C LYS A 6 11.87 -14.73 27.04
N ASN A 7 12.68 -13.84 26.43
CA ASN A 7 12.22 -12.52 26.00
C ASN A 7 11.30 -12.58 24.78
N PHE A 8 11.51 -13.56 23.89
CA PHE A 8 10.62 -13.80 22.74
C PHE A 8 9.26 -14.34 23.17
N GLU A 9 9.22 -15.32 24.07
CA GLU A 9 7.96 -15.83 24.63
C GLU A 9 7.19 -14.76 25.43
N LEU A 10 7.91 -13.92 26.19
CA LEU A 10 7.31 -12.78 26.88
C LEU A 10 6.76 -11.73 25.90
N TRP A 11 7.44 -11.51 24.76
CA TRP A 11 6.97 -10.61 23.72
C TRP A 11 5.73 -11.15 23.00
N VAL A 12 5.72 -12.44 22.64
CA VAL A 12 4.58 -13.13 22.02
C VAL A 12 3.38 -13.15 22.97
N SER A 13 3.58 -13.52 24.23
CA SER A 13 2.51 -13.54 25.23
C SER A 13 1.94 -12.13 25.50
N ARG A 14 2.80 -11.11 25.52
CA ARG A 14 2.36 -9.71 25.65
C ARG A 14 1.60 -9.24 24.41
N TYR A 15 1.99 -9.66 23.21
CA TYR A 15 1.29 -9.36 21.95
C TYR A 15 -0.09 -10.04 21.90
N GLU A 16 -0.19 -11.29 22.36
CA GLU A 16 -1.46 -12.01 22.48
C GLU A 16 -2.39 -11.39 23.53
N ILE A 17 -1.88 -10.99 24.69
CA ILE A 17 -2.68 -10.33 25.74
C ILE A 17 -3.17 -8.95 25.29
N ILE A 18 -2.33 -8.18 24.58
CA ILE A 18 -2.73 -6.91 23.97
C ILE A 18 -3.83 -7.16 22.93
N SER A 19 -3.70 -8.20 22.11
CA SER A 19 -4.69 -8.57 21.08
C SER A 19 -6.04 -9.00 21.67
N GLN A 20 -6.06 -9.60 22.87
CA GLN A 20 -7.30 -10.03 23.54
C GLN A 20 -8.09 -8.89 24.22
N HIS A 21 -7.48 -7.72 24.42
CA HIS A 21 -8.12 -6.55 25.05
C HIS A 21 -8.34 -5.38 24.07
N VAL A 22 -8.09 -5.57 22.77
CA VAL A 22 -8.47 -4.57 21.76
C VAL A 22 -9.99 -4.60 21.59
N PRO A 23 -10.72 -3.52 21.90
CA PRO A 23 -12.14 -3.45 21.60
C PRO A 23 -12.35 -3.61 20.10
N ARG A 24 -13.16 -4.59 19.69
CA ARG A 24 -13.53 -4.92 18.30
C ARG A 24 -14.33 -3.83 17.56
N ASN A 25 -14.18 -2.56 17.93
CA ASN A 25 -14.92 -1.44 17.32
C ASN A 25 -14.12 -0.13 17.32
N LYS A 26 -12.87 -0.20 16.86
CA LYS A 26 -12.17 0.96 16.30
C LYS A 26 -11.83 0.56 14.88
N GLU A 27 -12.49 1.18 13.90
CA GLU A 27 -12.14 1.01 12.48
C GLU A 27 -10.63 1.14 12.36
N ILE A 28 -9.97 0.07 11.94
CA ILE A 28 -8.52 0.11 11.72
C ILE A 28 -8.33 1.01 10.49
N MET A 29 -7.82 2.22 10.72
CA MET A 29 -7.52 3.17 9.66
C MET A 29 -6.18 2.80 9.01
N GLU A 30 -6.17 1.70 8.25
CA GLU A 30 -4.97 1.09 7.69
C GLU A 30 -4.17 2.06 6.81
N ILE A 31 -4.85 2.82 5.93
CA ILE A 31 -4.18 3.78 5.04
C ILE A 31 -3.61 4.95 5.85
N LYS A 32 -4.32 5.40 6.89
CA LYS A 32 -3.84 6.48 7.75
C LYS A 32 -2.57 6.08 8.52
N ILE A 33 -2.50 4.82 8.95
CA ILE A 33 -1.29 4.27 9.58
C ILE A 33 -0.13 4.30 8.58
N LEU A 34 -0.36 3.89 7.32
CA LEU A 34 0.65 3.95 6.27
C LEU A 34 1.09 5.39 5.95
N GLN A 35 0.15 6.34 5.87
CA GLN A 35 0.46 7.77 5.69
C GLN A 35 1.40 8.27 6.79
N ASN A 36 1.12 7.93 8.06
CA ASN A 36 1.97 8.30 9.20
C ASN A 36 3.34 7.62 9.15
N GLN A 37 3.39 6.34 8.80
CA GLN A 37 4.65 5.60 8.69
C GLN A 37 5.56 6.20 7.62
N VAL A 38 5.02 6.56 6.46
CA VAL A 38 5.77 7.24 5.40
C VAL A 38 6.23 8.63 5.87
N ASP A 39 5.36 9.38 6.54
CA ASP A 39 5.71 10.71 7.05
C ASP A 39 6.85 10.67 8.08
N GLU A 40 6.80 9.71 9.00
CA GLU A 40 7.87 9.46 9.97
C GLU A 40 9.18 9.08 9.28
N TRP A 41 9.13 8.17 8.31
CA TRP A 41 10.30 7.76 7.53
C TRP A 41 10.92 8.95 6.78
N ILE A 42 10.11 9.80 6.13
CA ILE A 42 10.60 10.97 5.40
C ILE A 42 11.27 11.98 6.35
N LYS A 43 10.68 12.21 7.53
CA LYS A 43 11.22 13.17 8.51
C LYS A 43 12.48 12.67 9.21
N THR A 44 12.64 11.36 9.35
CA THR A 44 13.77 10.76 10.08
C THR A 44 14.92 10.33 9.18
N ILE A 45 14.61 9.74 8.03
CA ILE A 45 15.58 9.15 7.09
C ILE A 45 15.63 9.96 5.80
N GLY A 46 14.46 10.32 5.24
CA GLY A 46 14.35 11.00 3.94
C GLY A 46 14.78 12.48 3.93
N VAL A 47 15.17 13.05 5.08
CA VAL A 47 15.52 14.47 5.33
C VAL A 47 14.34 15.43 5.12
N ARG A 48 13.69 15.37 3.95
CA ARG A 48 12.48 16.12 3.62
C ARG A 48 11.75 15.49 2.43
N TYR A 49 10.50 15.87 2.31
CA TYR A 49 9.71 15.75 1.09
C TYR A 49 10.38 16.45 -0.12
N PHE A 50 10.38 15.79 -1.28
CA PHE A 50 10.59 16.47 -2.56
C PHE A 50 9.44 17.43 -2.86
N ASN A 51 9.60 18.33 -3.83
CA ASN A 51 8.45 19.12 -4.27
C ASN A 51 7.42 18.22 -5.00
N GLU A 52 6.19 18.70 -5.11
CA GLU A 52 5.06 17.95 -5.64
C GLU A 52 5.29 17.50 -7.09
N LEU A 53 5.92 18.33 -7.92
CA LEU A 53 6.22 17.99 -9.32
C LEU A 53 7.29 16.90 -9.42
N THR A 54 8.30 16.92 -8.54
CA THR A 54 9.29 15.85 -8.47
C THR A 54 8.65 14.54 -8.05
N ASN A 55 7.76 14.55 -7.04
CA ASN A 55 7.05 13.33 -6.66
C ASN A 55 6.04 12.87 -7.73
N MET A 56 5.45 13.77 -8.51
CA MET A 56 4.62 13.40 -9.65
C MET A 56 5.46 12.72 -10.75
N ALA A 57 6.68 13.21 -11.00
CA ALA A 57 7.60 12.58 -11.93
C ALA A 57 8.01 11.18 -11.43
N MET A 58 8.35 11.05 -10.15
CA MET A 58 8.68 9.76 -9.56
C MET A 58 7.50 8.78 -9.63
N LEU A 59 6.29 9.22 -9.30
CA LEU A 59 5.10 8.38 -9.40
C LEU A 59 4.91 7.84 -10.82
N THR A 60 5.19 8.67 -11.83
CA THR A 60 5.08 8.28 -13.24
C THR A 60 6.15 7.25 -13.63
N GLU A 61 7.35 7.37 -13.08
CA GLU A 61 8.43 6.40 -13.24
C GLU A 61 8.03 5.03 -12.68
N GLU A 62 7.58 4.98 -11.41
CA GLU A 62 7.18 3.71 -10.76
C GLU A 62 5.98 3.06 -11.47
N VAL A 63 5.02 3.86 -11.94
CA VAL A 63 3.90 3.33 -12.76
C VAL A 63 4.40 2.76 -14.09
N GLY A 64 5.43 3.37 -14.69
CA GLY A 64 6.08 2.86 -15.89
C GLY A 64 6.75 1.50 -15.66
N GLU A 65 7.32 1.31 -14.47
CA GLU A 65 7.91 0.04 -14.05
C GLU A 65 6.87 -1.07 -13.88
N VAL A 66 5.78 -0.78 -13.17
CA VAL A 66 4.62 -1.68 -13.09
C VAL A 66 4.11 -2.03 -14.49
N ALA A 67 3.91 -1.03 -15.36
CA ALA A 67 3.41 -1.24 -16.71
C ALA A 67 4.35 -2.13 -17.53
N ARG A 68 5.66 -1.96 -17.38
CA ARG A 68 6.68 -2.79 -18.03
C ARG A 68 6.55 -4.26 -17.64
N ILE A 69 6.43 -4.56 -16.34
CA ILE A 69 6.27 -5.94 -15.87
C ILE A 69 4.96 -6.53 -16.38
N ILE A 70 3.85 -5.78 -16.28
CA ILE A 70 2.53 -6.26 -16.71
C ILE A 70 2.53 -6.59 -18.21
N ALA A 71 3.07 -5.70 -19.04
CA ALA A 71 3.11 -5.88 -20.49
C ALA A 71 3.92 -7.11 -20.92
N ARG A 72 4.98 -7.46 -20.17
CA ARG A 72 5.88 -8.59 -20.46
C ARG A 72 5.37 -9.92 -19.92
N ARG A 73 4.78 -9.94 -18.73
CA ARG A 73 4.34 -11.18 -18.06
C ARG A 73 2.92 -11.60 -18.40
N TYR A 74 2.04 -10.61 -18.54
CA TYR A 74 0.60 -10.85 -18.74
C TYR A 74 0.08 -10.28 -20.07
N GLY A 75 0.93 -9.54 -20.80
CA GLY A 75 0.63 -9.05 -22.14
C GLY A 75 1.23 -9.92 -23.24
N GLU A 76 1.16 -9.42 -24.47
CA GLU A 76 1.64 -10.12 -25.67
C GLU A 76 3.13 -9.86 -25.97
N GLN A 77 3.81 -9.05 -25.14
CA GLN A 77 5.23 -8.75 -25.36
C GLN A 77 6.11 -9.89 -24.86
N SER A 78 7.12 -10.26 -25.65
CA SER A 78 8.09 -11.27 -25.24
C SER A 78 8.88 -10.84 -24.00
N GLU A 79 9.03 -11.74 -23.05
CA GLU A 79 9.82 -11.50 -21.84
C GLU A 79 11.31 -11.34 -22.17
N LYS A 80 11.97 -10.37 -21.54
CA LYS A 80 13.43 -10.20 -21.62
C LYS A 80 14.06 -10.85 -20.39
N GLU A 81 15.25 -11.43 -20.54
CA GLU A 81 15.95 -12.07 -19.42
C GLU A 81 16.22 -11.10 -18.26
N SER A 82 16.49 -9.82 -18.57
CA SER A 82 16.68 -8.75 -17.58
C SER A 82 15.44 -8.38 -16.77
N ASP A 83 14.25 -8.76 -17.24
CA ASP A 83 12.97 -8.42 -16.61
C ASP A 83 12.42 -9.57 -15.75
N LYS A 84 12.98 -10.78 -15.87
CA LYS A 84 12.57 -11.95 -15.09
C LYS A 84 12.81 -11.80 -13.59
N SER A 85 13.85 -11.06 -13.21
CA SER A 85 14.18 -10.83 -11.79
C SER A 85 13.38 -9.70 -11.15
N LYS A 86 12.56 -8.95 -11.90
CA LYS A 86 11.79 -7.84 -11.33
C LYS A 86 10.61 -8.35 -10.52
N ASP A 87 10.31 -7.75 -9.39
CA ASP A 87 9.17 -8.17 -8.58
C ASP A 87 7.99 -7.21 -8.78
N LEU A 88 6.83 -7.72 -9.18
CA LEU A 88 5.65 -6.88 -9.38
C LEU A 88 5.18 -6.25 -8.06
N GLY A 89 5.34 -6.96 -6.94
CA GLY A 89 4.96 -6.48 -5.62
C GLY A 89 5.84 -5.32 -5.16
N GLU A 90 7.14 -5.37 -5.44
CA GLU A 90 8.08 -4.27 -5.17
C GLU A 90 7.68 -3.00 -5.94
N GLU A 91 7.49 -3.07 -7.26
CA GLU A 91 7.11 -1.89 -8.05
C GLU A 91 5.73 -1.32 -7.63
N LEU A 92 4.77 -2.19 -7.25
CA LEU A 92 3.48 -1.74 -6.71
C LEU A 92 3.63 -1.06 -5.35
N ALA A 93 4.59 -1.50 -4.52
CA ALA A 93 4.90 -0.87 -3.26
C ALA A 93 5.55 0.51 -3.47
N ASP A 94 6.40 0.67 -4.47
CA ASP A 94 7.01 1.96 -4.82
C ASP A 94 5.96 2.97 -5.31
N VAL A 95 5.02 2.53 -6.17
CA VAL A 95 3.85 3.35 -6.55
C VAL A 95 3.05 3.79 -5.31
N LEU A 96 2.79 2.86 -4.38
CA LEU A 96 2.06 3.16 -3.15
C LEU A 96 2.84 4.18 -2.29
N PHE A 97 4.14 4.00 -2.14
CA PHE A 97 5.00 4.89 -1.36
C PHE A 97 4.97 6.34 -1.87
N VAL A 98 5.13 6.54 -3.18
CA VAL A 98 5.09 7.88 -3.77
C VAL A 98 3.68 8.48 -3.71
N THR A 99 2.64 7.65 -3.84
CA THR A 99 1.25 8.09 -3.65
C THR A 99 1.00 8.61 -2.24
N LEU A 100 1.50 7.90 -1.22
CA LEU A 100 1.43 8.33 0.18
C LEU A 100 2.22 9.63 0.42
N CYS A 101 3.40 9.76 -0.19
CA CYS A 101 4.17 11.01 -0.15
C CYS A 101 3.36 12.20 -0.68
N LEU A 102 2.74 12.07 -1.86
CA LEU A 102 1.91 13.11 -2.45
C LEU A 102 0.69 13.44 -1.58
N ALA A 103 0.02 12.42 -1.03
CA ALA A 103 -1.12 12.62 -0.14
C ALA A 103 -0.73 13.44 1.10
N ASN A 104 0.40 13.09 1.74
CA ASN A 104 0.91 13.81 2.90
C ASN A 104 1.30 15.26 2.58
N GLN A 105 2.01 15.47 1.47
CA GLN A 105 2.45 16.80 1.02
C GLN A 105 1.29 17.75 0.71
N THR A 106 0.23 17.22 0.13
CA THR A 106 -0.93 18.00 -0.31
C THR A 106 -2.03 18.09 0.77
N GLY A 107 -1.83 17.46 1.93
CA GLY A 107 -2.80 17.47 3.02
C GLY A 107 -4.04 16.61 2.76
N VAL A 108 -3.95 15.64 1.85
CA VAL A 108 -5.05 14.72 1.52
C VAL A 108 -5.17 13.63 2.58
N ASP A 109 -6.35 13.50 3.18
CA ASP A 109 -6.74 12.32 3.96
C ASP A 109 -7.09 11.18 3.01
N LEU A 110 -6.12 10.30 2.74
CA LEU A 110 -6.27 9.24 1.76
C LEU A 110 -7.19 8.13 2.26
N GLN A 111 -7.25 7.89 3.57
CA GLN A 111 -8.21 6.97 4.19
C GLN A 111 -9.63 7.43 3.89
N ALA A 112 -9.97 8.68 4.23
CA ALA A 112 -11.31 9.22 3.99
C ALA A 112 -11.68 9.24 2.49
N ALA A 113 -10.71 9.55 1.62
CA ALA A 113 -10.90 9.52 0.18
C ALA A 113 -11.17 8.09 -0.33
N PHE A 114 -10.42 7.11 0.16
CA PHE A 114 -10.58 5.70 -0.19
C PHE A 114 -11.92 5.14 0.30
N ASP A 115 -12.28 5.38 1.56
CA ASP A 115 -13.54 4.90 2.16
C ASP A 115 -14.75 5.44 1.40
N LYS A 116 -14.74 6.75 1.09
CA LYS A 116 -15.78 7.37 0.26
C LYS A 116 -15.86 6.71 -1.12
N LYS A 117 -14.72 6.43 -1.75
CA LYS A 117 -14.68 5.80 -3.07
C LYS A 117 -15.21 4.37 -3.04
N MET A 118 -14.86 3.61 -2.00
CA MET A 118 -15.33 2.23 -1.81
C MET A 118 -16.82 2.18 -1.55
N LYS A 119 -17.35 3.06 -0.69
CA LYS A 119 -18.80 3.18 -0.49
C LYS A 119 -19.55 3.43 -1.80
N VAL A 120 -19.11 4.41 -2.59
CA VAL A 120 -19.74 4.72 -3.89
C VAL A 120 -19.63 3.54 -4.88
N LYS A 121 -18.48 2.85 -4.93
CA LYS A 121 -18.33 1.66 -5.79
C LYS A 121 -19.28 0.55 -5.35
N THR A 122 -19.33 0.24 -4.06
CA THR A 122 -20.22 -0.80 -3.52
C THR A 122 -21.68 -0.48 -3.83
N GLU A 123 -22.13 0.75 -3.57
CA GLU A 123 -23.52 1.18 -3.85
C GLU A 123 -23.86 1.14 -5.34
N ARG A 124 -22.93 1.52 -6.22
CA ARG A 124 -23.17 1.55 -7.68
C ARG A 124 -23.08 0.17 -8.32
N ASP A 125 -22.17 -0.67 -7.86
CA ASP A 125 -21.80 -1.91 -8.53
C ASP A 125 -22.46 -3.17 -7.90
N PHE A 126 -23.19 -3.03 -6.79
CA PHE A 126 -23.98 -4.10 -6.15
C PHE A 126 -24.89 -4.84 -7.15
N ASP A 127 -25.62 -4.11 -7.98
CA ASP A 127 -26.54 -4.71 -8.96
C ASP A 127 -25.89 -5.06 -10.32
N ARG A 128 -24.73 -4.45 -10.63
CA ARG A 128 -24.16 -4.45 -12.00
C ARG A 128 -23.19 -5.60 -12.27
N HIS A 129 -22.44 -6.07 -11.27
CA HIS A 129 -21.45 -7.14 -11.48
C HIS A 129 -21.99 -8.54 -11.18
N GLN A 130 -22.87 -8.72 -10.19
CA GLN A 130 -23.43 -10.04 -9.86
C GLN A 130 -24.26 -10.64 -11.01
N ASN A 131 -24.84 -9.79 -11.88
CA ASN A 131 -25.69 -10.18 -12.99
C ASN A 131 -24.99 -10.14 -14.36
N ASN A 132 -23.69 -9.83 -14.42
CA ASN A 132 -22.97 -9.80 -15.69
C ASN A 132 -22.36 -11.17 -16.01
N GLU A 133 -22.96 -11.89 -16.96
CA GLU A 133 -22.48 -13.21 -17.41
C GLU A 133 -21.06 -13.18 -17.98
N LYS A 134 -20.55 -12.03 -18.44
CA LYS A 134 -19.16 -11.91 -18.92
C LYS A 134 -18.11 -11.90 -17.81
N LEU A 135 -18.54 -11.80 -16.55
CA LEU A 135 -17.68 -11.77 -15.35
C LEU A 135 -17.83 -13.04 -14.50
N LYS A 136 -18.57 -14.05 -14.97
CA LYS A 136 -18.66 -15.40 -14.39
C LYS A 136 -17.79 -16.38 -15.17
#